data_AF-W2S5R0-F1
#
_entry.id   AF-W2S5R0-F1
#
_cell.length_a   1.000
_cell.length_b   1.000
_cell.length_c   1.000
_cell.angle_alpha   90.00
_cell.angle_beta   90.00
_cell.angle_gamma   90.00
#
_symmetry.space_group_name_H-M   'P 1'
#
loop_
_entity.id
_entity.type
_entity.pdbx_description
1 polymer ?
#
loop_
_entity_poly.entity_id
_entity_poly.type
_entity_poly.pdbx_seq_one_letter_code
_entity_poly.pdbx_strand_id
1 'polypeptide(L)'
;MAPAWLEKFITREDATPDPRRSSDQPIHEIRYTAVAEHRRILSVAGGGLPHYELKRESVLGSWGSKCYVTSPSNQNAEVAVLDFHALPRAFTEIKLLQRNHDIKISTSKQKFIASGGLGSVYWKGTGGELQGHASWELRDETSLVMSVMIDSNQTNGVISLFKEKLEAETIEELIMVGLAKIEDYKHMLRASKRSLIGAVINMA
;
A
#
# COMPACT_ATOMS: atom_id res chain seq x y z
N MET A 1 -30.02 11.47 -0.52
CA MET A 1 -29.59 11.78 0.86
C MET A 1 -29.63 10.48 1.65
N ALA A 2 -28.57 10.13 2.36
CA ALA A 2 -28.55 8.92 3.18
C ALA A 2 -29.41 9.12 4.45
N PRO A 3 -30.02 8.06 5.03
CA PRO A 3 -30.82 8.17 6.25
C PRO A 3 -29.99 8.65 7.46
N ALA A 4 -30.57 9.50 8.31
CA ALA A 4 -29.90 10.11 9.48
C ALA A 4 -29.33 9.11 10.51
N TRP A 5 -29.80 7.86 10.52
CA TRP A 5 -29.25 6.80 11.36
C TRP A 5 -27.92 6.24 10.84
N LEU A 6 -27.67 6.37 9.52
CA LEU A 6 -26.43 5.96 8.87
C LEU A 6 -25.33 7.02 9.08
N GLU A 7 -25.69 8.29 9.24
CA GLU A 7 -24.73 9.39 9.46
C GLU A 7 -23.93 9.26 10.75
N LYS A 8 -24.46 8.60 11.79
CA LYS A 8 -23.75 8.33 13.05
C LYS A 8 -22.61 7.32 12.93
N PHE A 9 -22.61 6.52 11.86
CA PHE A 9 -21.56 5.53 11.57
C PHE A 9 -20.64 5.94 10.42
N ILE A 10 -20.93 7.07 9.77
CA ILE A 10 -20.00 7.72 8.85
C ILE A 10 -19.11 8.60 9.73
N THR A 11 -18.06 8.04 10.31
CA THR A 11 -16.87 8.84 10.63
C THR A 11 -16.47 9.46 9.29
N ARG A 12 -16.85 10.73 9.07
CA ARG A 12 -16.27 11.55 8.02
C ARG A 12 -14.84 11.82 8.47
N GLU A 13 -13.98 10.81 8.40
CA GLU A 13 -12.54 11.05 8.35
C GLU A 13 -12.37 12.08 7.25
N ASP A 14 -11.85 13.25 7.62
CA ASP A 14 -11.62 14.34 6.69
C ASP A 14 -10.74 13.81 5.56
N ALA A 15 -11.32 13.56 4.39
CA ALA A 15 -10.59 13.00 3.26
C ALA A 15 -9.70 14.04 2.56
N THR A 16 -9.61 15.27 3.08
CA THR A 16 -8.80 16.32 2.49
C THR A 16 -7.32 15.90 2.46
N PRO A 17 -6.68 15.90 1.28
CA PRO A 17 -5.25 15.70 1.14
C PRO A 17 -4.43 16.73 1.92
N ASP A 18 -3.28 16.32 2.43
CA ASP A 18 -2.31 17.24 3.02
C ASP A 18 -1.79 18.23 1.96
N PRO A 19 -1.78 19.55 2.20
CA PRO A 19 -1.35 20.57 1.23
C PRO A 19 0.06 20.36 0.67
N ARG A 20 0.95 19.72 1.44
CA ARG A 20 2.33 19.45 1.02
C ARG A 20 2.40 18.60 -0.25
N ARG A 21 1.36 17.83 -0.56
CA ARG A 21 1.29 17.03 -1.78
C ARG A 21 1.28 17.87 -3.05
N SER A 22 0.84 19.13 -2.99
CA SER A 22 0.80 20.04 -4.13
C SER A 22 1.78 21.22 -4.01
N SER A 23 2.17 21.60 -2.78
CA SER A 23 3.09 22.73 -2.56
C SER A 23 4.56 22.33 -2.50
N ASP A 24 4.87 21.10 -2.10
CA ASP A 24 6.24 20.69 -1.76
C ASP A 24 6.74 19.61 -2.73
N GLN A 25 8.05 19.57 -2.95
CA GLN A 25 8.68 18.48 -3.69
C GLN A 25 8.96 17.31 -2.71
N PRO A 26 8.53 16.07 -3.03
CA PRO A 26 8.87 14.91 -2.23
C PRO A 26 10.40 14.70 -2.14
N ILE A 27 10.88 14.26 -0.98
CA ILE A 27 12.28 13.87 -0.77
C ILE A 27 12.64 12.69 -1.67
N HIS A 28 11.73 11.71 -1.74
CA HIS A 28 11.82 10.59 -2.66
C HIS A 28 10.49 10.37 -3.36
N GLU A 29 10.56 10.14 -4.67
CA GLU A 29 9.42 9.71 -5.49
C GLU A 29 9.73 8.35 -6.11
N ILE A 30 8.89 7.37 -5.79
CA ILE A 30 8.98 6.01 -6.30
C ILE A 30 7.76 5.74 -7.17
N ARG A 31 8.02 5.38 -8.42
CA ARG A 31 7.00 5.06 -9.41
C ARG A 31 6.78 3.56 -9.43
N TYR A 32 5.53 3.18 -9.22
CA TYR A 32 5.02 1.83 -9.39
C TYR A 32 4.46 1.70 -10.81
N THR A 33 4.89 0.67 -11.54
CA THR A 33 4.39 0.37 -12.89
C THR A 33 4.10 -1.12 -13.05
N ALA A 34 2.91 -1.44 -13.55
CA ALA A 34 2.54 -2.79 -13.97
C ALA A 34 3.01 -3.06 -15.40
N VAL A 35 3.84 -4.10 -15.59
CA VAL A 35 4.46 -4.41 -16.90
C VAL A 35 3.79 -5.60 -17.59
N ALA A 36 3.51 -6.67 -16.84
CA ALA A 36 2.82 -7.88 -17.31
C ALA A 36 1.95 -8.45 -16.18
N GLU A 37 1.05 -9.40 -16.45
CA GLU A 37 -0.05 -9.83 -15.55
C GLU A 37 0.30 -9.82 -14.04
N HIS A 38 1.43 -10.40 -13.64
CA HIS A 38 1.85 -10.51 -12.23
C HIS A 38 3.18 -9.84 -11.87
N ARG A 39 3.84 -9.14 -12.82
CA ARG A 39 5.11 -8.45 -12.58
C ARG A 39 4.90 -6.95 -12.42
N ARG A 40 5.46 -6.37 -11.36
CA ARG A 40 5.50 -4.91 -11.14
C ARG A 40 6.94 -4.45 -10.98
N ILE A 41 7.20 -3.23 -11.43
CA ILE A 41 8.48 -2.56 -11.26
C ILE A 41 8.26 -1.32 -10.40
N LEU A 42 9.12 -1.14 -9.41
CA LEU A 42 9.26 0.11 -8.69
C LEU A 42 10.55 0.78 -9.17
N SER A 43 10.46 2.06 -9.52
CA SER A 43 11.61 2.86 -9.98
C SER A 43 11.66 4.18 -9.24
N VAL A 44 12.85 4.57 -8.79
CA VAL A 44 13.07 5.88 -8.14
C VAL A 44 13.28 6.94 -9.23
N ALA A 45 12.53 8.03 -9.18
CA ALA A 45 12.74 9.16 -10.09
C ALA A 45 14.13 9.77 -9.84
N GLY A 46 14.97 9.88 -10.89
CA GLY A 46 16.35 10.40 -10.78
C GLY A 46 17.46 9.40 -11.15
N GLY A 47 17.12 8.14 -11.47
CA GLY A 47 17.97 7.29 -12.32
C GLY A 47 19.14 6.54 -11.64
N GLY A 48 19.11 6.32 -10.33
CA GLY A 48 20.24 5.76 -9.59
C GLY A 48 19.99 4.51 -8.75
N LEU A 49 18.99 3.66 -9.05
CA LEU A 49 18.61 2.45 -8.27
C LEU A 49 18.16 2.75 -6.80
N PRO A 50 17.35 1.92 -6.13
CA PRO A 50 16.96 0.55 -6.45
C PRO A 50 15.70 0.43 -7.31
N HIS A 51 15.77 -0.49 -8.25
CA HIS A 51 14.61 -1.06 -8.92
C HIS A 51 14.16 -2.21 -8.01
N TYR A 52 12.86 -2.32 -7.76
CA TYR A 52 12.32 -3.52 -7.14
C TYR A 52 11.36 -4.19 -8.11
N GLU A 53 11.38 -5.51 -8.10
CA GLU A 53 10.43 -6.30 -8.85
C GLU A 53 9.51 -7.03 -7.89
N LEU A 54 8.21 -6.91 -8.14
CA LEU A 54 7.20 -7.64 -7.38
C LEU A 54 6.64 -8.77 -8.25
N LYS A 55 6.67 -9.98 -7.70
CA LYS A 55 6.01 -11.16 -8.25
C LYS A 55 4.91 -11.61 -7.30
N ARG A 56 3.68 -11.68 -7.80
CA ARG A 56 2.53 -12.16 -7.02
C ARG A 56 2.38 -13.68 -7.14
N GLU A 57 2.09 -14.32 -6.01
CA GLU A 57 1.70 -15.72 -5.94
C GLU A 57 0.41 -15.87 -5.11
N SER A 58 -0.59 -16.57 -5.66
CA SER A 58 -1.82 -16.86 -4.93
C SER A 58 -1.60 -18.03 -3.99
N VAL A 59 -1.88 -17.84 -2.70
CA VAL A 59 -1.84 -18.92 -1.71
C VAL A 59 -3.26 -19.43 -1.53
N LEU A 60 -3.52 -20.65 -2.03
CA LEU A 60 -4.74 -21.45 -1.82
C LEU A 60 -6.04 -20.63 -1.67
N GLY A 61 -6.62 -20.17 -2.79
CA GLY A 61 -8.03 -19.78 -3.00
C GLY A 61 -8.67 -18.70 -2.09
N SER A 62 -8.62 -18.92 -0.78
CA SER A 62 -9.37 -18.26 0.29
C SER A 62 -8.52 -17.80 1.49
N TRP A 63 -7.24 -18.21 1.56
CA TRP A 63 -6.39 -17.95 2.74
C TRP A 63 -5.65 -16.61 2.68
N GLY A 64 -5.34 -16.14 1.47
CA GLY A 64 -4.69 -14.86 1.26
C GLY A 64 -3.98 -14.75 -0.08
N SER A 65 -3.09 -13.79 -0.20
CA SER A 65 -2.13 -13.75 -1.31
C SER A 65 -0.76 -13.29 -0.82
N LYS A 66 0.29 -13.75 -1.51
CA LYS A 66 1.65 -13.34 -1.22
C LYS A 66 2.24 -12.58 -2.40
N CYS A 67 3.06 -11.60 -2.10
CA CYS A 67 3.88 -10.92 -3.08
C CYS A 67 5.33 -10.97 -2.61
N TYR A 68 6.21 -11.47 -3.48
CA TYR A 68 7.64 -11.51 -3.24
C TYR A 68 8.26 -10.31 -3.94
N VAL A 69 9.05 -9.55 -3.20
CA VAL A 69 9.75 -8.38 -3.69
C VAL A 69 11.23 -8.71 -3.80
N THR A 70 11.78 -8.58 -5.00
CA THR A 70 13.20 -8.80 -5.28
C THR A 70 13.87 -7.50 -5.70
N SER A 71 15.19 -7.42 -5.49
CA SER A 71 16.01 -6.30 -5.97
C SER A 71 16.91 -6.78 -7.12
N PRO A 72 16.65 -6.38 -8.38
CA PRO A 72 17.52 -6.72 -9.50
C PRO A 72 18.95 -6.19 -9.34
N SER A 73 19.14 -5.05 -8.67
CA SER A 73 20.48 -4.53 -8.33
C SER A 73 21.26 -5.41 -7.38
N ASN A 74 20.58 -6.24 -6.58
CA ASN A 74 21.20 -7.15 -5.62
C ASN A 74 21.04 -8.61 -6.07
N GLN A 75 21.39 -8.91 -7.32
CA GLN A 75 21.35 -10.27 -7.88
C GLN A 75 19.96 -10.94 -7.79
N ASN A 76 18.88 -10.15 -7.87
CA ASN A 76 17.51 -10.60 -7.65
C ASN A 76 17.25 -11.19 -6.25
N ALA A 77 18.03 -10.78 -5.24
CA ALA A 77 17.79 -11.17 -3.86
C ALA A 77 16.38 -10.75 -3.42
N GLU A 78 15.70 -11.65 -2.71
CA GLU A 78 14.42 -11.35 -2.07
C GLU A 78 14.66 -10.38 -0.92
N VAL A 79 14.02 -9.21 -0.99
CA VAL A 79 14.17 -8.15 0.02
C VAL A 79 12.99 -8.14 0.97
N ALA A 80 11.79 -8.48 0.47
CA ALA A 80 10.59 -8.50 1.29
C ALA A 80 9.53 -9.49 0.81
N VAL A 81 8.71 -9.94 1.75
CA VAL A 81 7.48 -10.70 1.48
C VAL A 81 6.30 -9.92 2.02
N LEU A 82 5.31 -9.68 1.18
CA LEU A 82 4.03 -9.05 1.54
C LEU A 82 2.96 -10.15 1.58
N ASP A 83 2.40 -10.42 2.74
CA ASP A 83 1.38 -11.44 2.96
C ASP A 83 0.05 -10.80 3.36
N PHE A 84 -0.97 -11.04 2.55
CA PHE A 84 -2.32 -10.47 2.71
C PHE A 84 -3.23 -11.55 3.29
N HIS A 85 -3.33 -11.60 4.62
CA HIS A 85 -4.15 -12.57 5.34
C HIS A 85 -5.62 -12.18 5.29
N ALA A 86 -6.50 -13.12 4.94
CA ALA A 86 -7.95 -12.88 4.88
C ALA A 86 -8.71 -13.43 6.11
N LEU A 87 -8.22 -14.52 6.72
CA LEU A 87 -8.88 -15.24 7.81
C LEU A 87 -7.86 -15.63 8.90
N PRO A 88 -8.26 -15.72 10.19
CA PRO A 88 -9.57 -15.42 10.77
C PRO A 88 -9.81 -13.91 10.99
N ARG A 89 -8.79 -13.08 10.86
CA ARG A 89 -8.88 -11.62 10.86
C ARG A 89 -8.01 -11.09 9.73
N ALA A 90 -8.49 -10.10 8.99
CA ALA A 90 -7.74 -9.57 7.86
C ALA A 90 -6.62 -8.62 8.33
N PHE A 91 -5.39 -8.91 7.92
CA PHE A 91 -4.22 -8.05 8.15
C PHE A 91 -3.19 -8.26 7.04
N THR A 92 -2.34 -7.25 6.87
CA THR A 92 -1.17 -7.32 6.00
C THR A 92 0.06 -7.54 6.86
N GLU A 93 0.87 -8.52 6.52
CA GLU A 93 2.19 -8.76 7.09
C GLU A 93 3.26 -8.42 6.05
N ILE A 94 4.25 -7.63 6.45
CA ILE A 94 5.37 -7.23 5.61
C ILE A 94 6.62 -7.73 6.32
N LYS A 95 7.36 -8.64 5.68
CA LYS A 95 8.61 -9.20 6.21
C LYS A 95 9.77 -8.62 5.45
N LEU A 96 10.65 -7.89 6.14
CA LEU A 96 11.89 -7.35 5.59
C LEU A 96 13.02 -8.35 5.90
N LEU A 97 13.40 -9.14 4.91
CA LEU A 97 14.16 -10.37 5.12
C LEU A 97 15.61 -10.11 5.55
N GLN A 98 16.25 -9.08 4.99
CA GLN A 98 17.65 -8.78 5.26
C GLN A 98 17.90 -8.36 6.71
N ARG A 99 16.89 -7.80 7.37
CA ARG A 99 16.97 -7.28 8.73
C ARG A 99 16.13 -8.06 9.76
N ASN A 100 15.48 -9.14 9.31
CA ASN A 100 14.58 -9.95 10.14
C ASN A 100 13.54 -9.09 10.90
N HIS A 101 12.90 -8.16 10.18
CA HIS A 101 11.91 -7.24 10.74
C HIS A 101 10.54 -7.46 10.12
N ASP A 102 9.51 -7.59 10.96
CA ASP A 102 8.15 -7.88 10.55
C ASP A 102 7.20 -6.77 10.98
N ILE A 103 6.37 -6.30 10.04
CA ILE A 103 5.35 -5.27 10.25
C ILE A 103 3.98 -5.90 10.04
N LYS A 104 3.07 -5.67 10.98
CA LYS A 104 1.69 -6.17 10.91
C LYS A 104 0.72 -5.00 10.94
N ILE A 105 0.00 -4.82 9.83
CA ILE A 105 -1.00 -3.75 9.69
C ILE A 105 -2.38 -4.39 9.65
N SER A 106 -3.14 -4.21 10.72
CA SER A 106 -4.53 -4.67 10.76
C SER A 106 -5.39 -3.84 9.82
N THR A 107 -6.25 -4.50 9.04
CA THR A 107 -7.17 -3.82 8.13
C THR A 107 -8.11 -2.84 8.84
N SER A 108 -8.44 -3.07 10.11
CA SER A 108 -9.35 -2.23 10.91
C SER A 108 -8.68 -1.08 11.65
N LYS A 109 -7.40 -1.22 12.02
CA LYS A 109 -6.67 -0.18 12.78
C LYS A 109 -5.76 0.67 11.90
N GLN A 110 -5.31 0.12 10.76
CA GLN A 110 -4.49 0.82 9.75
C GLN A 110 -3.30 1.60 10.33
N LYS A 111 -2.68 1.08 11.40
CA LYS A 111 -1.56 1.70 12.12
C LYS A 111 -0.50 0.67 12.49
N PHE A 112 0.74 1.12 12.63
CA PHE A 112 1.88 0.32 13.06
C PHE A 112 2.98 1.19 13.68
N ILE A 113 4.00 0.56 14.27
CA ILE A 113 5.19 1.25 14.79
C ILE A 113 6.27 1.14 13.72
N ALA A 114 6.70 2.29 13.19
CA ALA A 114 7.75 2.36 12.19
C ALA A 114 9.15 2.37 12.84
N SER A 115 10.16 1.90 12.11
CA SER A 115 11.56 1.97 12.52
C SER A 115 12.15 3.39 12.44
N GLY A 116 13.44 3.54 12.81
CA GLY A 116 14.18 4.81 12.66
C GLY A 116 13.67 5.98 13.49
N GLY A 117 12.98 5.70 14.61
CA GLY A 117 12.49 6.74 15.52
C GLY A 117 11.21 7.46 15.06
N LEU A 118 10.57 7.04 13.97
CA LEU A 118 9.29 7.59 13.51
C LEU A 118 8.12 7.32 14.47
N GLY A 119 8.21 6.26 15.28
CA GLY A 119 7.19 5.94 16.26
C GLY A 119 5.91 5.40 15.63
N SER A 120 4.75 5.74 16.21
CA SER A 120 3.46 5.26 15.73
C SER A 120 3.02 6.02 14.48
N VAL A 121 2.73 5.29 13.41
CA VAL A 121 2.20 5.83 12.15
C VAL A 121 0.85 5.22 11.80
N TYR A 122 0.02 5.96 11.09
CA TYR A 122 -1.32 5.54 10.69
C TYR A 122 -1.66 5.97 9.26
N TRP A 123 -2.45 5.15 8.58
CA TRP A 123 -3.00 5.49 7.27
C TRP A 123 -4.26 6.31 7.40
N LYS A 124 -4.37 7.29 6.51
CA LYS A 124 -5.55 8.11 6.26
C LYS A 124 -5.93 7.96 4.77
N GLY A 125 -7.17 7.64 4.47
CA GLY A 125 -7.67 7.69 3.09
C GLY A 125 -7.91 9.13 2.66
N THR A 126 -7.39 9.55 1.50
CA THR A 126 -7.51 10.94 1.01
C THR A 126 -8.11 11.08 -0.38
N GLY A 127 -8.54 9.95 -0.95
CA GLY A 127 -9.19 9.90 -2.25
C GLY A 127 -9.46 8.44 -2.60
N GLY A 128 -10.62 8.17 -3.16
CA GLY A 128 -11.00 6.81 -3.52
C GLY A 128 -12.29 6.81 -4.33
N GLU A 129 -12.17 6.49 -5.60
CA GLU A 129 -13.31 6.13 -6.43
C GLU A 129 -13.55 4.62 -6.34
N LEU A 130 -14.82 4.21 -6.33
CA LEU A 130 -15.18 2.81 -6.37
C LEU A 130 -14.68 2.23 -7.72
N GLN A 131 -13.67 1.36 -7.65
CA GLN A 131 -12.98 0.81 -8.83
C GLN A 131 -12.20 1.85 -9.68
N GLY A 132 -11.72 2.93 -9.06
CA GLY A 132 -10.98 3.98 -9.76
C GLY A 132 -9.70 4.39 -9.06
N HIS A 133 -9.34 5.67 -9.23
CA HIS A 133 -8.17 6.24 -8.58
C HIS A 133 -8.31 6.14 -7.06
N ALA A 134 -7.21 5.86 -6.37
CA ALA A 134 -7.18 5.84 -4.92
C ALA A 134 -5.89 6.44 -4.39
N SER A 135 -6.00 7.13 -3.25
CA SER A 135 -4.88 7.75 -2.56
C SER A 135 -4.98 7.64 -1.05
N TRP A 136 -3.82 7.48 -0.42
CA TRP A 136 -3.66 7.37 1.01
C TRP A 136 -2.47 8.19 1.48
N GLU A 137 -2.53 8.60 2.74
CA GLU A 137 -1.44 9.28 3.44
C GLU A 137 -1.06 8.47 4.65
N LEU A 138 0.22 8.20 4.81
CA LEU A 138 0.79 7.71 6.05
C LEU A 138 1.25 8.92 6.86
N ARG A 139 0.76 9.02 8.09
CA ARG A 139 1.05 10.15 8.99
C ARG A 139 1.64 9.64 10.29
N ASP A 140 2.55 10.40 10.85
CA ASP A 140 2.96 10.26 12.25
C ASP A 140 2.10 11.19 13.12
N GLU A 141 2.43 11.31 14.41
CA GLU A 141 1.73 12.21 15.34
C GLU A 141 1.86 13.70 14.96
N THR A 142 2.83 14.06 14.13
CA THR A 142 3.24 15.43 13.86
C THR A 142 2.92 15.91 12.44
N SER A 143 2.94 15.03 11.45
CA SER A 143 3.00 15.41 10.04
C SER A 143 2.77 14.26 9.06
N LEU A 144 2.60 14.64 7.78
CA LEU A 144 2.67 13.71 6.65
C LEU A 144 4.06 13.07 6.56
N VAL A 145 4.11 11.74 6.49
CA VAL A 145 5.34 10.97 6.29
C VAL A 145 5.45 10.53 4.84
N MET A 146 4.36 9.97 4.29
CA MET A 146 4.32 9.40 2.95
C MET A 146 2.94 9.56 2.34
N SER A 147 2.87 9.78 1.02
CA SER A 147 1.62 9.63 0.26
C SER A 147 1.74 8.52 -0.75
N VAL A 148 0.65 7.78 -0.95
CA VAL A 148 0.54 6.71 -1.94
C VAL A 148 -0.65 6.98 -2.83
N MET A 149 -0.46 6.87 -4.14
CA MET A 149 -1.51 7.06 -5.14
C MET A 149 -1.45 5.93 -6.16
N ILE A 150 -2.61 5.55 -6.68
CA ILE A 150 -2.73 4.63 -7.82
C ILE A 150 -3.73 5.19 -8.83
N ASP A 151 -3.40 5.09 -10.11
CA ASP A 151 -4.26 5.49 -11.21
C ASP A 151 -5.54 4.64 -11.28
N SER A 152 -6.54 5.14 -12.00
CA SER A 152 -7.84 4.46 -12.17
C SER A 152 -7.72 3.10 -12.87
N ASN A 153 -6.73 2.96 -13.75
CA ASN A 153 -6.43 1.70 -14.45
C ASN A 153 -5.71 0.68 -13.55
N GLN A 154 -5.28 1.08 -12.34
CA GLN A 154 -4.53 0.27 -11.39
C GLN A 154 -3.20 -0.25 -11.96
N THR A 155 -2.66 0.46 -12.95
CA THR A 155 -1.45 0.13 -13.68
C THR A 155 -0.26 0.95 -13.21
N ASN A 156 -0.48 2.19 -12.81
CA ASN A 156 0.57 3.09 -12.37
C ASN A 156 0.25 3.63 -10.99
N GLY A 157 1.29 3.84 -10.19
CA GLY A 157 1.17 4.43 -8.88
C GLY A 157 2.40 5.21 -8.50
N VAL A 158 2.27 6.05 -7.48
CA VAL A 158 3.35 6.87 -6.96
C VAL A 158 3.38 6.75 -5.46
N ILE A 159 4.56 6.50 -4.92
CA ILE A 159 4.86 6.54 -3.49
C ILE A 159 5.80 7.73 -3.28
N SER A 160 5.38 8.70 -2.48
CA SER A 160 6.13 9.94 -2.24
C SER A 160 6.45 10.06 -0.75
N LEU A 161 7.73 10.21 -0.41
CA LEU A 161 8.19 10.42 0.97
C LEU A 161 8.43 11.91 1.23
N PHE A 162 7.93 12.42 2.34
CA PHE A 162 8.01 13.84 2.71
C PHE A 162 8.84 14.09 3.98
N LYS A 163 9.14 13.05 4.76
CA LYS A 163 9.97 13.21 5.97
C LYS A 163 11.45 13.24 5.58
N GLU A 164 12.15 14.25 6.08
CA GLU A 164 13.61 14.36 5.96
C GLU A 164 14.35 13.49 6.99
N LYS A 165 15.65 13.27 6.75
CA LYS A 165 16.59 12.61 7.67
C LYS A 165 16.17 11.19 8.10
N LEU A 166 15.45 10.50 7.21
CA LEU A 166 15.18 9.08 7.39
C LEU A 166 16.43 8.27 7.06
N GLU A 167 16.69 7.26 7.88
CA GLU A 167 17.73 6.27 7.60
C GLU A 167 17.32 5.40 6.39
N ALA A 168 18.31 4.89 5.66
CA ALA A 168 18.06 4.08 4.46
C ALA A 168 17.16 2.87 4.75
N GLU A 169 17.31 2.26 5.92
CA GLU A 169 16.47 1.16 6.38
C GLU A 169 15.00 1.59 6.53
N THR A 170 14.75 2.74 7.16
CA THR A 170 13.40 3.27 7.32
C THR A 170 12.79 3.70 5.99
N ILE A 171 13.60 4.23 5.06
CA ILE A 171 13.15 4.53 3.70
C ILE A 171 12.67 3.26 2.99
N GLU A 172 13.47 2.18 3.01
CA GLU A 172 13.07 0.90 2.40
C GLU A 172 11.82 0.32 3.07
N GLU A 173 11.73 0.40 4.39
CA GLU A 173 10.53 -0.02 5.13
C GLU A 173 9.27 0.72 4.63
N LEU A 174 9.34 2.05 4.54
CA LEU A 174 8.22 2.87 4.07
C LEU A 174 7.87 2.56 2.62
N ILE A 175 8.86 2.31 1.75
CA ILE A 175 8.63 1.87 0.37
C ILE A 175 7.86 0.55 0.35
N MET A 176 8.26 -0.45 1.16
CA MET A 176 7.56 -1.75 1.24
C MET A 176 6.14 -1.59 1.80
N VAL A 177 5.96 -0.72 2.79
CA VAL A 177 4.64 -0.37 3.35
C VAL A 177 3.75 0.30 2.30
N GLY A 178 4.28 1.23 1.51
CA GLY A 178 3.55 1.88 0.43
C GLY A 178 3.17 0.89 -0.68
N LEU A 179 4.09 0.00 -1.05
CA LEU A 179 3.83 -1.06 -2.02
C LEU A 179 2.76 -2.04 -1.55
N ALA A 180 2.81 -2.45 -0.29
CA ALA A 180 1.80 -3.30 0.33
C ALA A 180 0.42 -2.64 0.28
N LYS A 181 0.33 -1.31 0.50
CA LYS A 181 -0.93 -0.57 0.41
C LYS A 181 -1.55 -0.61 -0.99
N ILE A 182 -0.73 -0.44 -2.03
CA ILE A 182 -1.15 -0.54 -3.44
C ILE A 182 -1.68 -1.96 -3.74
N GLU A 183 -0.91 -2.99 -3.37
CA GLU A 183 -1.30 -4.38 -3.68
C GLU A 183 -2.48 -4.87 -2.84
N ASP A 184 -2.64 -4.42 -1.60
CA ASP A 184 -3.82 -4.68 -0.77
C ASP A 184 -5.09 -4.10 -1.41
N TYR A 185 -5.03 -2.84 -1.88
CA TYR A 185 -6.15 -2.23 -2.60
C TYR A 185 -6.52 -3.02 -3.86
N LYS A 186 -5.53 -3.41 -4.67
CA LYS A 186 -5.76 -4.24 -5.86
C LYS A 186 -6.30 -5.62 -5.47
N HIS A 187 -5.88 -6.18 -4.34
CA HIS A 187 -6.38 -7.45 -3.82
C HIS A 187 -7.86 -7.34 -3.44
N MET A 188 -8.22 -6.31 -2.67
CA MET A 188 -9.61 -5.99 -2.30
C MET A 188 -10.48 -5.87 -3.55
N LEU A 189 -10.08 -5.08 -4.56
CA LEU A 189 -10.87 -4.90 -5.78
C LEU A 189 -11.11 -6.22 -6.54
N ARG A 190 -10.09 -7.09 -6.62
CA ARG A 190 -10.24 -8.41 -7.24
C ARG A 190 -11.21 -9.31 -6.46
N ALA A 191 -11.14 -9.29 -5.12
CA ALA A 191 -12.05 -10.03 -4.27
C ALA A 191 -13.49 -9.54 -4.44
N SER A 192 -13.71 -8.21 -4.49
CA SER A 192 -15.02 -7.61 -4.74
C SER A 192 -15.59 -8.00 -6.11
N LYS A 193 -14.78 -7.97 -7.17
CA LYS A 193 -15.23 -8.41 -8.52
C LYS A 193 -15.65 -9.88 -8.55
N ARG A 194 -14.90 -10.77 -7.89
CA ARG A 194 -15.26 -12.19 -7.77
C ARG A 194 -16.56 -12.40 -7.01
N SER A 195 -16.75 -11.68 -5.91
CA SER A 195 -17.98 -11.75 -5.11
C SER A 195 -19.21 -11.28 -5.89
N LEU A 196 -19.09 -10.22 -6.69
CA LEU A 196 -20.17 -9.73 -7.56
C LEU A 196 -20.58 -10.77 -8.60
N ILE A 197 -19.60 -11.39 -9.28
CA ILE A 197 -19.86 -12.46 -10.26
C ILE A 197 -20.53 -13.67 -9.59
N GLY A 198 -20.08 -14.07 -8.40
CA GLY A 198 -20.69 -15.16 -7.63
C GLY A 198 -22.14 -14.87 -7.21
N ALA A 199 -22.46 -13.63 -6.86
CA ALA A 199 -23.83 -13.23 -6.53
C ALA A 199 -24.76 -13.24 -7.76
N VAL A 200 -24.26 -12.80 -8.93
CA VAL A 200 -25.04 -12.81 -10.18
C VAL A 200 -25.31 -14.22 -10.67
N ILE A 201 -24.35 -15.14 -10.54
CA ILE A 201 -24.51 -16.55 -10.95
C ILE A 201 -25.46 -17.30 -9.99
N ASN A 202 -25.46 -17.00 -8.69
CA ASN A 202 -26.40 -17.61 -7.74
C ASN A 202 -27.83 -17.02 -7.79
N MET A 203 -28.04 -15.94 -8.53
CA MET A 203 -29.36 -15.32 -8.74
C MET A 203 -29.95 -15.60 -10.13
N ALA A 204 -29.21 -16.29 -11.01
CA ALA A 204 -29.64 -16.71 -12.34
C ALA A 204 -29.98 -18.21 -12.35
#